data_AF-F2TUN3-F1
#
_entry.id   AF-F2TUN3-F1
#
_cell.length_a   1.000
_cell.length_b   1.000
_cell.length_c   1.000
_cell.angle_alpha   90.00
_cell.angle_beta   90.00
_cell.angle_gamma   90.00
#
_symmetry.space_group_name_H-M   'P 1'
#
loop_
_entity.id
_entity.type
_entity.pdbx_description
1 polymer ?
#
loop_
_entity_poly.entity_id
_entity_poly.type
_entity_poly.pdbx_seq_one_letter_code
_entity_poly.pdbx_strand_id
1 'polypeptide(L)'
;MAANPLAHSDLVPSTIYLVDVAGDAQNEQYDQDGKDIMFIPRPSSDPEDPLNWSRKWKFTQIAMVYIHTLRVGIPTTVQYSVLTDITWYTGISTGELLTGTGLMFLFLGWGCLIWQPLALTYGR
;
A
#
# COMPACT_ATOMS: atom_id res chain seq x y z
N MET A 1 14.02 41.31 6.24
CA MET A 1 13.48 39.95 6.29
C MET A 1 13.59 39.37 4.88
N ALA A 2 14.67 38.64 4.61
CA ALA A 2 14.91 38.06 3.29
C ALA A 2 14.16 36.73 3.18
N ALA A 3 13.35 36.58 2.14
CA ALA A 3 12.67 35.32 1.82
C ALA A 3 13.72 34.27 1.43
N ASN A 4 13.72 33.13 2.12
CA ASN A 4 14.59 31.99 1.83
C ASN A 4 14.05 31.23 0.59
N PRO A 5 14.73 31.23 -0.57
CA PRO A 5 14.16 30.72 -1.83
C PRO A 5 14.23 29.19 -2.01
N LEU A 6 14.65 28.40 -1.01
CA LEU A 6 14.98 26.98 -1.21
C LEU A 6 14.02 25.96 -0.60
N ALA A 7 12.82 26.35 -0.16
CA ALA A 7 12.01 25.50 0.72
C ALA A 7 10.96 24.58 0.05
N HIS A 8 10.96 24.35 -1.28
CA HIS A 8 9.78 23.74 -1.91
C HIS A 8 10.00 22.65 -3.00
N SER A 9 11.14 21.97 -3.10
CA SER A 9 11.29 20.94 -4.15
C SER A 9 11.14 19.47 -3.72
N ASP A 10 11.36 19.09 -2.46
CA ASP A 10 11.48 17.66 -2.11
C ASP A 10 10.72 17.21 -0.85
N LEU A 11 9.74 18.00 -0.40
CA LEU A 11 8.95 17.67 0.78
C LEU A 11 7.87 16.65 0.43
N VAL A 12 7.93 15.48 1.06
CA VAL A 12 6.83 14.52 1.07
C VAL A 12 5.63 15.23 1.73
N PRO A 13 4.41 15.19 1.15
CA PRO A 13 3.29 16.09 1.51
C PRO A 13 2.73 16.00 2.94
N SER A 14 3.41 15.39 3.91
CA SER A 14 2.97 15.30 5.31
C SER A 14 4.10 15.43 6.34
N THR A 15 5.31 15.77 5.90
CA THR A 15 6.44 15.96 6.82
C THR A 15 6.55 17.43 7.20
N ILE A 16 6.34 17.75 8.49
CA ILE A 16 6.60 19.08 9.02
C ILE A 16 8.08 19.23 9.35
N TYR A 17 8.66 20.35 8.92
CA TYR A 17 10.06 20.71 9.13
C TYR A 17 10.16 21.55 10.40
N LEU A 18 10.80 21.03 11.45
CA LEU A 18 11.15 21.82 12.63
C LEU A 18 12.65 22.10 12.59
N VAL A 19 12.98 23.39 12.53
CA VAL A 19 14.32 23.91 12.78
C VAL A 19 14.37 24.28 14.24
N ASP A 20 15.24 23.65 15.02
CA ASP A 20 15.57 24.18 16.33
C ASP A 20 16.39 25.46 16.11
N VAL A 21 15.93 26.58 16.65
CA VAL A 21 16.60 27.89 16.56
C VAL A 21 17.19 28.27 17.91
N ALA A 22 16.82 27.55 18.97
CA ALA A 22 17.13 27.90 20.35
C ALA A 22 18.27 27.06 20.95
N GLY A 23 18.62 25.93 20.34
CA GLY A 23 19.73 25.07 20.81
C GLY A 23 19.49 24.50 22.21
N ASP A 24 18.22 24.33 22.60
CA ASP A 24 17.81 23.90 23.95
C ASP A 24 17.57 22.37 24.02
N ALA A 25 17.69 21.66 22.89
CA ALA A 25 17.60 20.20 22.83
C ALA A 25 18.93 19.53 23.25
N GLN A 26 19.36 19.72 24.50
CA GLN A 26 20.65 19.22 25.02
C GLN A 26 20.75 17.68 25.22
N ASN A 27 19.91 16.83 24.59
CA ASN A 27 19.96 15.38 24.89
C ASN A 27 19.67 14.40 23.77
N GLU A 28 19.60 14.79 22.49
CA GLU A 28 19.23 13.83 21.45
C GLU A 28 20.19 13.89 20.26
N GLN A 29 21.20 13.03 20.37
CA GLN A 29 22.13 12.55 19.35
C GLN A 29 21.92 13.14 17.95
N TYR A 30 22.62 14.25 17.72
CA TYR A 30 22.73 14.91 16.42
C TYR A 30 23.18 13.92 15.35
N ASP A 31 22.55 14.01 14.17
CA ASP A 31 23.07 13.39 12.97
C ASP A 31 24.50 13.92 12.74
N GLN A 32 25.43 13.04 12.36
CA GLN A 32 26.87 13.35 12.31
C GLN A 32 27.24 14.41 11.24
N ASP A 33 26.26 15.00 10.56
CA ASP A 33 26.40 15.96 9.46
C ASP A 33 25.89 17.37 9.81
N GLY A 34 25.96 17.77 11.08
CA GLY A 34 25.92 19.19 11.50
C GLY A 34 24.67 19.99 11.09
N LYS A 35 23.57 19.31 10.78
CA LYS A 35 22.31 19.93 10.37
C LYS A 35 21.26 19.67 11.44
N ASP A 36 20.87 20.76 12.07
CA ASP A 36 19.83 20.90 13.10
C ASP A 36 18.42 20.61 12.56
N ILE A 37 18.24 19.43 11.97
CA ILE A 37 17.05 19.09 11.19
C ILE A 37 16.38 17.89 11.81
N MET A 38 15.25 18.16 12.47
CA MET A 38 14.38 17.13 13.02
C MET A 38 13.12 17.00 12.16
N PHE A 39 12.97 15.85 11.48
CA PHE A 39 11.75 15.49 10.77
C PHE A 39 10.74 14.85 11.74
N ILE A 40 9.49 15.33 11.72
CA ILE A 40 8.37 14.70 12.44
C ILE A 40 7.38 14.10 11.42
N PRO A 41 6.98 12.82 11.56
CA PRO A 41 7.41 11.87 12.59
C PRO A 41 8.82 11.32 12.33
N ARG A 42 9.59 11.09 13.41
CA ARG A 42 10.89 10.41 13.32
C ARG A 42 10.68 8.99 12.75
N PRO A 43 11.57 8.49 11.87
CA PRO A 43 11.57 7.07 11.54
C PRO A 43 11.71 6.27 12.84
N SER A 44 10.78 5.34 13.07
CA SER A 44 10.84 4.47 14.26
C SER A 44 12.14 3.67 14.20
N SER A 45 12.76 3.33 15.33
CA SER A 45 13.94 2.43 15.33
C SER A 45 13.59 0.97 15.03
N ASP A 46 12.33 0.69 14.73
CA ASP A 46 11.84 -0.64 14.36
C ASP A 46 12.32 -1.02 12.94
N PRO A 47 13.06 -2.13 12.76
CA PRO A 47 13.45 -2.60 11.43
C PRO A 47 12.26 -2.96 10.52
N GLU A 48 11.07 -3.16 11.09
CA GLU A 48 9.83 -3.38 10.33
C GLU A 48 9.16 -2.09 9.85
N ASP A 49 9.70 -0.91 10.19
CA ASP A 49 9.22 0.37 9.65
C ASP A 49 9.54 0.48 8.15
N PRO A 50 8.55 0.64 7.25
CA PRO A 50 8.77 0.80 5.82
C PRO A 50 9.63 2.02 5.45
N LEU A 51 9.87 2.97 6.38
CA LEU A 51 10.86 4.03 6.20
C LEU A 51 12.32 3.54 6.32
N ASN A 52 12.59 2.49 7.10
CA ASN A 52 13.95 1.97 7.33
C ASN A 52 14.41 0.95 6.29
N TRP A 53 13.48 0.46 5.45
CA TRP A 53 13.78 -0.61 4.51
C TRP A 53 14.76 -0.18 3.41
N SER A 54 15.71 -1.09 3.09
CA SER A 54 16.58 -0.91 1.93
C SER A 54 15.75 -0.80 0.64
N ARG A 55 16.16 0.05 -0.31
CA ARG A 55 15.40 0.28 -1.56
C ARG A 55 15.06 -1.01 -2.32
N LYS A 56 15.96 -2.01 -2.27
CA LYS A 56 15.75 -3.32 -2.90
C LYS A 56 14.63 -4.09 -2.22
N TRP A 57 14.66 -4.17 -0.89
CA TRP A 57 13.62 -4.84 -0.10
C TRP A 57 12.25 -4.19 -0.30
N LYS A 58 12.21 -2.84 -0.30
CA LYS A 58 10.98 -2.09 -0.57
C LYS A 58 10.39 -2.42 -1.95
N PHE A 59 11.23 -2.50 -2.98
CA PHE A 59 10.79 -2.91 -4.31
C PHE A 59 10.30 -4.35 -4.36
N THR A 60 10.96 -5.28 -3.67
CA THR A 60 10.51 -6.68 -3.58
C THR A 60 9.14 -6.79 -2.92
N GLN A 61 8.91 -6.11 -1.79
CA GLN A 61 7.63 -6.10 -1.10
C GLN A 61 6.52 -5.51 -1.98
N ILE A 62 6.80 -4.38 -2.64
CA ILE A 62 5.87 -3.77 -3.60
C ILE A 62 5.57 -4.74 -4.77
N ALA A 63 6.59 -5.38 -5.33
CA ALA A 63 6.43 -6.34 -6.42
C ALA A 63 5.58 -7.56 -6.00
N MET A 64 5.74 -8.07 -4.78
CA MET A 64 4.90 -9.16 -4.26
C MET A 64 3.43 -8.77 -4.20
N VAL A 65 3.12 -7.55 -3.73
CA VAL A 65 1.75 -7.03 -3.73
C VAL A 65 1.21 -6.90 -5.16
N TYR A 66 2.00 -6.37 -6.10
CA TYR A 66 1.58 -6.30 -7.51
C TYR A 66 1.32 -7.67 -8.13
N ILE A 67 2.20 -8.65 -7.89
CA ILE A 67 2.03 -10.02 -8.40
C ILE A 67 0.76 -10.65 -7.81
N HIS A 68 0.49 -10.46 -6.52
CA HIS A 68 -0.73 -10.93 -5.88
C HIS A 68 -1.98 -10.30 -6.53
N THR A 69 -1.98 -8.97 -6.71
CA THR A 69 -3.07 -8.25 -7.36
C THR A 69 -3.30 -8.71 -8.80
N LEU A 70 -2.25 -8.89 -9.58
CA LEU A 70 -2.35 -9.39 -10.95
C LEU A 70 -2.87 -10.83 -11.00
N ARG A 71 -2.42 -11.69 -10.07
CA ARG A 71 -2.89 -13.08 -9.98
C ARG A 71 -4.39 -13.17 -9.77
N VAL A 72 -4.99 -12.26 -8.99
CA VAL A 72 -6.43 -12.24 -8.74
C VAL A 72 -7.18 -11.48 -9.86
N GLY A 73 -6.60 -10.40 -10.39
CA GLY A 73 -7.23 -9.54 -11.41
C GLY A 73 -7.32 -10.14 -12.82
N ILE A 74 -6.31 -10.90 -13.26
CA ILE A 74 -6.30 -11.51 -14.60
C ILE A 74 -7.45 -12.53 -14.77
N PRO A 75 -7.61 -13.55 -13.90
CA PRO A 75 -8.67 -14.55 -14.11
C PRO A 75 -10.08 -13.95 -13.99
N THR A 76 -10.26 -12.96 -13.11
CA THR A 76 -11.55 -12.28 -12.93
C THR A 76 -11.97 -11.45 -14.15
N THR A 77 -11.02 -10.96 -14.94
CA THR A 77 -11.30 -10.22 -16.18
C THR A 77 -11.45 -11.13 -17.40
N VAL A 78 -10.66 -12.21 -17.48
CA VAL A 78 -10.73 -13.18 -18.59
C VAL A 78 -12.01 -14.02 -18.58
N GLN A 79 -12.63 -14.22 -17.41
CA GLN A 79 -13.81 -15.06 -17.23
C GLN A 79 -14.93 -14.79 -18.26
N TYR A 80 -15.22 -13.54 -18.58
CA TYR A 80 -16.28 -13.18 -19.52
C TYR A 80 -15.98 -13.58 -20.97
N SER A 81 -14.71 -13.66 -21.33
CA SER A 81 -14.29 -14.01 -22.69
C SER A 81 -14.52 -15.49 -23.04
N VAL A 82 -14.62 -16.36 -22.03
CA VAL A 82 -14.73 -17.83 -22.22
C VAL A 82 -16.16 -18.33 -21.94
N LEU A 83 -17.05 -17.45 -21.47
CA LEU A 83 -18.40 -17.80 -21.03
C LEU A 83 -19.25 -18.41 -22.17
N THR A 84 -19.06 -17.89 -23.39
CA THR A 84 -19.73 -18.39 -24.61
C THR A 84 -19.23 -19.78 -25.00
N ASP A 85 -17.93 -20.03 -24.88
CA ASP A 85 -17.33 -21.33 -25.20
C ASP A 85 -17.80 -22.39 -24.19
N ILE A 86 -17.85 -22.05 -22.91
CA ILE A 86 -18.34 -22.95 -21.86
C ILE A 86 -19.82 -23.31 -22.10
N THR A 87 -20.63 -22.34 -22.51
CA THR A 87 -22.03 -22.56 -22.87
C THR A 87 -22.13 -23.56 -24.04
N TRP A 88 -21.28 -23.41 -25.06
CA TRP A 88 -21.25 -24.30 -26.23
C TRP A 88 -20.87 -25.74 -25.89
N TYR A 89 -19.83 -25.95 -25.06
CA TYR A 89 -19.36 -27.29 -24.70
C TYR A 89 -20.20 -27.97 -23.62
N THR A 90 -20.77 -27.22 -22.69
CA THR A 90 -21.46 -27.77 -21.50
C THR A 90 -22.98 -27.78 -21.66
N GLY A 91 -23.54 -27.00 -22.61
CA GLY A 91 -24.98 -26.88 -22.83
C GLY A 91 -25.73 -26.08 -21.76
N ILE A 92 -25.03 -25.50 -20.78
CA ILE A 92 -25.60 -24.66 -19.72
C ILE A 92 -25.92 -23.28 -20.31
N SER A 93 -27.08 -22.72 -19.93
CA SER A 93 -27.50 -21.38 -20.37
C SER A 93 -26.54 -20.30 -19.88
N THR A 94 -26.23 -19.33 -20.75
CA THR A 94 -25.41 -18.16 -20.38
C THR A 94 -26.00 -17.39 -19.19
N GLY A 95 -27.33 -17.42 -19.01
CA GLY A 95 -28.00 -16.80 -17.86
C GLY A 95 -27.69 -17.48 -16.53
N GLU A 96 -27.52 -18.81 -16.52
CA GLU A 96 -27.13 -19.55 -15.32
C GLU A 96 -25.65 -19.29 -14.97
N LEU A 97 -24.77 -19.21 -15.97
CA LEU A 97 -23.36 -18.84 -15.77
C LEU A 97 -23.22 -17.41 -15.21
N LEU A 98 -24.02 -16.47 -15.71
CA LEU A 98 -24.06 -15.10 -15.20
C LEU A 98 -24.58 -15.05 -13.75
N THR A 99 -25.58 -15.86 -13.42
CA THR A 99 -26.10 -15.98 -12.04
C THR A 99 -25.03 -16.52 -11.10
N GLY A 100 -24.28 -17.56 -11.51
CA GLY A 100 -23.14 -18.08 -10.76
C GLY A 100 -22.02 -17.05 -10.58
N THR A 101 -21.76 -16.25 -11.62
CA THR A 101 -20.81 -15.13 -11.55
C THR A 101 -21.27 -14.04 -10.58
N GLY A 102 -22.57 -13.73 -10.55
CA GLY A 102 -23.16 -12.80 -9.59
C GLY A 102 -23.03 -13.28 -8.14
N LEU A 103 -23.24 -14.58 -7.90
CA LEU A 103 -23.01 -15.20 -6.58
C LEU A 103 -21.53 -15.10 -6.17
N MET A 104 -20.59 -15.30 -7.09
CA MET A 104 -19.16 -15.12 -6.83
C MET A 104 -18.84 -13.71 -6.32
N PHE A 105 -19.38 -12.66 -6.96
CA PHE A 105 -19.17 -11.29 -6.50
C PHE A 105 -19.85 -10.97 -5.17
N LEU A 106 -21.02 -11.56 -4.91
CA LEU A 106 -21.69 -11.42 -3.62
C LEU A 106 -20.81 -11.97 -2.49
N PHE A 107 -20.27 -13.17 -2.65
CA PHE A 107 -19.36 -13.78 -1.67
C PHE A 107 -18.02 -13.05 -1.59
N LEU A 108 -17.52 -12.47 -2.69
CA LEU A 108 -16.32 -11.64 -2.66
C LEU A 108 -16.51 -10.42 -1.75
N GLY A 109 -17.64 -9.70 -1.91
CA GLY A 109 -17.96 -8.55 -1.06
C GLY A 109 -18.22 -8.93 0.40
N TRP A 110 -19.00 -9.99 0.63
CA TRP A 110 -19.27 -10.49 2.00
C TRP A 110 -18.02 -11.04 2.68
N GLY A 111 -17.15 -11.71 1.93
CA GLY A 111 -15.87 -12.22 2.41
C GLY A 111 -14.96 -11.11 2.91
N CYS A 112 -14.95 -9.94 2.24
CA CYS A 112 -14.18 -8.78 2.70
C CYS A 112 -14.61 -8.30 4.08
N LEU A 113 -15.92 -8.32 4.40
CA LEU A 113 -16.42 -7.89 5.72
C LEU A 113 -15.91 -8.77 6.87
N ILE A 114 -15.65 -10.05 6.59
CA ILE A 114 -15.10 -11.01 7.56
C ILE A 114 -13.57 -10.93 7.59
N TRP A 115 -12.94 -10.80 6.42
CA TRP A 115 -11.49 -10.86 6.31
C TRP A 115 -10.79 -9.56 6.74
N GLN A 116 -11.43 -8.40 6.57
CA GLN A 116 -10.90 -7.12 7.04
C GLN A 116 -10.66 -7.05 8.56
N PRO A 117 -11.64 -7.36 9.44
CA PRO A 117 -11.39 -7.35 10.88
C PRO A 117 -10.42 -8.45 11.32
N LEU A 118 -10.42 -9.59 10.62
CA LEU A 118 -9.49 -10.69 10.90
C LEU A 118 -8.03 -10.29 10.59
N ALA A 119 -7.79 -9.65 9.45
CA ALA A 119 -6.47 -9.13 9.07
C ALA A 119 -5.98 -8.01 10.01
N LEU A 120 -6.88 -7.20 10.58
CA LEU A 120 -6.51 -6.17 11.56
C LEU A 120 -6.15 -6.78 12.92
N THR A 121 -6.76 -7.91 13.29
CA THR A 121 -6.58 -8.54 14.61
C THR A 121 -5.36 -9.46 14.66
N TYR A 122 -5.12 -10.23 13.59
CA TYR A 122 -4.04 -11.23 13.56
C TYR A 122 -2.81 -10.79 12.76
N GLY A 123 -2.82 -9.55 12.25
CA GLY A 123 -1.78 -9.03 11.36
C GLY A 123 -2.07 -9.31 9.89
N ARG A 124 -1.40 -8.52 9.04
CA ARG A 124 -1.51 -8.56 7.57
C ARG A 124 -0.88 -9.82 7.01
#